data_AF-A0A7V9IGJ6-F1
#
_entry.id   AF-A0A7V9IGJ6-F1
#
_cell.length_a   1.000
_cell.length_b   1.000
_cell.length_c   1.000
_cell.angle_alpha   90.00
_cell.angle_beta   90.00
_cell.angle_gamma   90.00
#
_symmetry.space_group_name_H-M   'P 1'
#
loop_
_entity.id
_entity.type
_entity.pdbx_description
1 polymer ?
#
loop_
_entity_poly.entity_id
_entity_poly.type
_entity_poly.pdbx_seq_one_letter_code
_entity_poly.pdbx_strand_id
1 'polypeptide(L)'
;KVPLIERSLSLLLDLGLFEGERLHAYVRELLAAKGVHTFGDLAHSGGLQVIVSDVTTRQLLVLPRDAHVLGVEPDELELALAVRMSASIPIFFEPVRFENPRTRETHLLVDGGMLSNFPVWLFDRTDGEQPARPTFGLLLVEPEPSVPVGDRLAPSRMIGRGPRAVIDYLKALAETVMEAHDRQYVEQATFARTIPIPTLGIRTTEFDLDRGRALDLYDSGRRAAAEFLARWDFDAYLAQYRGRTHSRRASVAAALRGDNAARARGLW
;
A
#
# COMPACT_ATOMS: atom_id res chain seq x y z
N LYS A 1 15.42 18.01 -32.93
CA LYS A 1 14.26 18.59 -32.23
C LYS A 1 13.15 17.55 -32.27
N VAL A 2 13.05 16.72 -31.22
CA VAL A 2 12.08 15.62 -31.15
C VAL A 2 10.78 16.16 -30.52
N PRO A 3 9.58 15.85 -31.04
CA PRO A 3 8.38 16.64 -30.77
C PRO A 3 7.76 16.33 -29.41
N LEU A 4 7.24 17.38 -28.76
CA LEU A 4 6.53 17.37 -27.48
C LEU A 4 5.34 16.38 -27.39
N ILE A 5 4.87 15.88 -28.54
CA ILE A 5 3.72 14.98 -28.68
C ILE A 5 4.07 13.54 -28.26
N GLU A 6 5.30 13.09 -28.49
CA GLU A 6 5.75 11.74 -28.12
C GLU A 6 5.80 11.54 -26.60
N ARG A 7 6.20 12.56 -25.82
CA ARG A 7 6.23 12.47 -24.35
C ARG A 7 4.84 12.41 -23.71
N SER A 8 3.84 13.04 -24.32
CA SER A 8 2.45 12.96 -23.84
C SER A 8 1.77 11.64 -24.21
N LEU A 9 2.18 11.01 -25.32
CA LEU A 9 1.71 9.67 -25.69
C LEU A 9 2.48 8.57 -24.93
N SER A 10 3.78 8.76 -24.68
CA SER A 10 4.59 7.80 -23.92
C SER A 10 4.08 7.70 -22.49
N LEU A 11 3.74 8.81 -21.82
CA LEU A 11 3.08 8.77 -20.50
C LEU A 11 1.72 8.03 -20.50
N LEU A 12 0.99 8.03 -21.63
CA LEU A 12 -0.24 7.26 -21.78
C LEU A 12 0.03 5.76 -22.04
N LEU A 13 1.20 5.41 -22.57
CA LEU A 13 1.63 4.02 -22.82
C LEU A 13 2.38 3.42 -21.60
N ASP A 14 3.09 4.27 -20.87
CA ASP A 14 3.98 3.93 -19.75
C ASP A 14 3.25 3.96 -18.39
N LEU A 15 2.03 4.54 -18.32
CA LEU A 15 1.13 4.52 -17.15
C LEU A 15 1.72 5.12 -15.84
N GLY A 16 2.91 5.77 -15.88
CA GLY A 16 3.55 6.42 -14.73
C GLY A 16 4.48 7.58 -15.12
N LEU A 17 4.75 8.48 -14.17
CA LEU A 17 5.59 9.69 -14.34
C LEU A 17 7.07 9.49 -13.99
N PHE A 18 7.38 8.48 -13.17
CA PHE A 18 8.73 8.15 -12.72
C PHE A 18 9.09 6.72 -13.15
N GLU A 19 10.28 6.57 -13.74
CA GLU A 19 10.88 5.28 -14.10
C GLU A 19 11.13 4.45 -12.83
N GLY A 20 10.34 3.40 -12.63
CA GLY A 20 10.45 2.61 -11.40
C GLY A 20 11.64 1.65 -11.36
N GLU A 21 12.36 1.46 -12.46
CA GLU A 21 13.62 0.68 -12.50
C GLU A 21 14.68 1.23 -11.53
N ARG A 22 14.71 2.55 -11.31
CA ARG A 22 15.66 3.14 -10.35
C ARG A 22 15.34 2.73 -8.92
N LEU A 23 14.06 2.69 -8.55
CA LEU A 23 13.63 2.26 -7.23
C LEU A 23 13.97 0.78 -7.02
N HIS A 24 13.71 -0.06 -8.03
CA HIS A 24 14.06 -1.47 -7.99
C HIS A 24 15.56 -1.68 -7.80
N ALA A 25 16.39 -1.04 -8.63
CA ALA A 25 17.85 -1.12 -8.54
C ALA A 25 18.36 -0.64 -7.16
N TYR A 26 17.87 0.51 -6.69
CA TYR A 26 18.24 1.05 -5.38
C TYR A 26 17.91 0.10 -4.22
N VAL A 27 16.69 -0.44 -4.19
CA VAL A 27 16.28 -1.39 -3.15
C VAL A 27 17.09 -2.69 -3.25
N ARG A 28 17.34 -3.17 -4.47
CA ARG A 28 18.15 -4.36 -4.74
C ARG A 28 19.58 -4.21 -4.23
N GLU A 29 20.21 -3.06 -4.44
CA GLU A 29 21.56 -2.76 -3.93
C GLU A 29 21.60 -2.76 -2.39
N LEU A 30 20.64 -2.11 -1.73
CA LEU A 30 20.54 -2.09 -0.27
C LEU A 30 20.35 -3.48 0.34
N LEU A 31 19.55 -4.33 -0.30
CA LEU A 31 19.31 -5.70 0.13
C LEU A 31 20.51 -6.60 -0.14
N ALA A 32 21.14 -6.46 -1.32
CA ALA A 32 22.36 -7.19 -1.66
C ALA A 32 23.51 -6.90 -0.70
N ALA A 33 23.63 -5.64 -0.22
CA ALA A 33 24.60 -5.28 0.81
C ALA A 33 24.38 -6.01 2.16
N LYS A 34 23.19 -6.58 2.37
CA LYS A 34 22.83 -7.41 3.52
C LYS A 34 22.83 -8.92 3.20
N GLY A 35 23.21 -9.30 1.97
CA GLY A 35 23.16 -10.69 1.49
C GLY A 35 21.75 -11.22 1.26
N VAL A 36 20.77 -10.35 1.03
CA VAL A 36 19.37 -10.72 0.79
C VAL A 36 18.99 -10.39 -0.65
N HIS A 37 18.42 -11.35 -1.36
CA HIS A 37 17.96 -11.21 -2.75
C HIS A 37 16.52 -11.68 -2.91
N THR A 38 16.18 -12.86 -2.40
CA THR A 38 14.83 -13.42 -2.46
C THR A 38 14.19 -13.50 -1.08
N PHE A 39 12.90 -13.83 -1.03
CA PHE A 39 12.24 -14.12 0.25
C PHE A 39 12.83 -15.36 0.95
N GLY A 40 13.40 -16.30 0.21
CA GLY A 40 14.08 -17.48 0.76
C GLY A 40 15.35 -17.16 1.56
N ASP A 41 15.99 -16.01 1.31
CA ASP A 41 17.17 -15.56 2.08
C ASP A 41 16.81 -15.03 3.48
N LEU A 42 15.53 -14.84 3.78
CA LEU A 42 15.07 -14.35 5.08
C LEU A 42 15.11 -15.45 6.13
N ALA A 43 15.70 -15.16 7.29
CA ALA A 43 15.84 -16.14 8.39
C ALA A 43 14.51 -16.72 8.91
N HIS A 44 13.38 -16.03 8.70
CA HIS A 44 12.07 -16.47 9.15
C HIS A 44 11.08 -16.45 7.97
N SER A 45 10.74 -17.62 7.45
CA SER A 45 9.69 -17.77 6.44
C SER A 45 8.38 -17.15 6.94
N GLY A 46 7.79 -16.25 6.16
CA GLY A 46 6.56 -15.53 6.51
C GLY A 46 6.73 -14.35 7.48
N GLY A 47 7.96 -14.02 7.89
CA GLY A 47 8.26 -12.87 8.75
C GLY A 47 8.13 -11.51 8.05
N LEU A 48 8.22 -11.48 6.72
CA LEU A 48 7.95 -10.31 5.89
C LEU A 48 6.87 -10.66 4.88
N GLN A 49 5.87 -9.79 4.77
CA GLN A 49 4.80 -9.87 3.78
C GLN A 49 4.64 -8.51 3.14
N VAL A 50 4.47 -8.51 1.82
CA VAL A 50 4.37 -7.31 0.99
C VAL A 50 3.05 -7.36 0.24
N ILE A 51 2.24 -6.32 0.37
CA ILE A 51 0.94 -6.24 -0.32
C ILE A 51 1.12 -5.58 -1.69
N VAL A 52 0.52 -6.21 -2.70
CA VAL A 52 0.48 -5.71 -4.06
C VAL A 52 -0.96 -5.81 -4.58
N SER A 53 -1.38 -4.85 -5.39
CA SER A 53 -2.67 -4.91 -6.08
C SER A 53 -2.44 -5.39 -7.51
N ASP A 54 -3.10 -6.46 -7.92
CA ASP A 54 -3.15 -6.91 -9.32
C ASP A 54 -4.39 -6.34 -10.00
N VAL A 55 -4.19 -5.38 -10.91
CA VAL A 55 -5.27 -4.71 -11.64
C VAL A 55 -5.84 -5.60 -12.74
N THR A 56 -5.02 -6.51 -13.29
CA THR A 56 -5.45 -7.45 -14.34
C THR A 56 -6.53 -8.37 -13.77
N THR A 57 -6.23 -9.00 -12.63
CA THR A 57 -7.14 -9.98 -12.01
C THR A 57 -8.07 -9.36 -10.96
N ARG A 58 -7.87 -8.09 -10.61
CA ARG A 58 -8.58 -7.33 -9.56
C ARG A 58 -8.45 -7.98 -8.18
N GLN A 59 -7.23 -8.42 -7.85
CA GLN A 59 -6.95 -9.15 -6.62
C GLN A 59 -5.88 -8.45 -5.78
N LEU A 60 -6.00 -8.58 -4.46
CA LEU A 60 -4.94 -8.25 -3.52
C LEU A 60 -4.02 -9.46 -3.40
N LEU A 61 -2.73 -9.27 -3.65
CA LEU A 61 -1.71 -10.30 -3.50
C LEU A 61 -0.89 -10.01 -2.23
N VAL A 62 -0.70 -11.04 -1.41
CA VAL A 62 0.19 -11.01 -0.25
C VAL A 62 1.46 -11.78 -0.63
N LEU A 63 2.52 -11.08 -1.00
CA LEU A 63 3.78 -11.69 -1.39
C LEU A 63 4.65 -11.98 -0.15
N PRO A 64 5.27 -13.17 -0.05
CA PRO A 64 5.40 -14.20 -1.08
C PRO A 64 4.31 -15.28 -1.03
N ARG A 65 3.36 -15.22 -0.08
CA ARG A 65 2.30 -16.25 0.10
C ARG A 65 1.53 -16.54 -1.20
N ASP A 66 1.21 -15.49 -1.94
CA ASP A 66 0.46 -15.56 -3.19
C ASP A 66 1.36 -15.54 -4.44
N ALA A 67 2.68 -15.76 -4.30
CA ALA A 67 3.63 -15.77 -5.43
C ALA A 67 3.27 -16.81 -6.51
N HIS A 68 2.62 -17.89 -6.11
CA HIS A 68 2.13 -18.93 -7.01
C HIS A 68 1.10 -18.41 -8.03
N VAL A 69 0.35 -17.34 -7.71
CA VAL A 69 -0.56 -16.66 -8.66
C VAL A 69 0.24 -16.06 -9.83
N LEU A 70 1.45 -15.59 -9.56
CA LEU A 70 2.40 -15.09 -10.55
C LEU A 70 3.21 -16.22 -11.20
N GLY A 71 2.99 -17.48 -10.84
CA GLY A 71 3.75 -18.62 -11.38
C GLY A 71 5.17 -18.76 -10.82
N VAL A 72 5.48 -18.08 -9.72
CA VAL A 72 6.79 -18.09 -9.04
C VAL A 72 6.68 -18.83 -7.70
N GLU A 73 7.71 -19.59 -7.34
CA GLU A 73 7.77 -20.21 -6.01
C GLU A 73 8.05 -19.14 -4.93
N PRO A 74 7.38 -19.18 -3.76
CA PRO A 74 7.50 -18.13 -2.73
C PRO A 74 8.94 -17.76 -2.35
N ASP A 75 9.82 -18.74 -2.19
CA ASP A 75 11.21 -18.53 -1.76
C ASP A 75 12.12 -18.02 -2.89
N GLU A 76 11.71 -18.19 -4.14
CA GLU A 76 12.45 -17.74 -5.33
C GLU A 76 12.07 -16.30 -5.73
N LEU A 77 10.97 -15.76 -5.20
CA LEU A 77 10.52 -14.41 -5.52
C LEU A 77 11.56 -13.38 -5.04
N GLU A 78 12.01 -12.51 -5.96
CA GLU A 78 12.92 -11.41 -5.64
C GLU A 78 12.24 -10.42 -4.68
N LEU A 79 12.89 -10.15 -3.54
CA LEU A 79 12.33 -9.27 -2.52
C LEU A 79 12.22 -7.82 -3.02
N ALA A 80 13.25 -7.35 -3.72
CA ALA A 80 13.28 -5.99 -4.28
C ALA A 80 12.17 -5.79 -5.33
N LEU A 81 11.85 -6.82 -6.10
CA LEU A 81 10.77 -6.79 -7.08
C LEU A 81 9.40 -6.67 -6.40
N ALA A 82 9.15 -7.45 -5.33
CA ALA A 82 7.92 -7.34 -4.57
C ALA A 82 7.74 -5.94 -3.95
N VAL A 83 8.81 -5.35 -3.41
CA VAL A 83 8.80 -3.96 -2.90
C VAL A 83 8.52 -2.97 -4.04
N ARG A 84 9.15 -3.14 -5.19
CA ARG A 84 8.92 -2.31 -6.38
C ARG A 84 7.45 -2.38 -6.85
N MET A 85 6.86 -3.57 -6.88
CA MET A 85 5.43 -3.76 -7.20
C MET A 85 4.57 -3.00 -6.17
N SER A 86 4.85 -3.19 -4.87
CA SER A 86 4.10 -2.58 -3.77
C SER A 86 4.18 -1.06 -3.70
N ALA A 87 5.25 -0.46 -4.21
CA ALA A 87 5.45 1.00 -4.25
C ALA A 87 5.00 1.65 -5.58
N SER A 88 4.31 0.90 -6.44
CA SER A 88 3.90 1.36 -7.79
C SER A 88 2.62 2.21 -7.73
N ILE A 89 2.69 3.37 -7.08
CA ILE A 89 1.54 4.27 -6.93
C ILE A 89 1.07 4.69 -8.33
N PRO A 90 -0.18 4.37 -8.74
CA PRO A 90 -0.67 4.68 -10.08
C PRO A 90 -0.46 6.14 -10.44
N ILE A 91 -0.23 6.42 -11.72
CA ILE A 91 0.04 7.76 -12.27
C ILE A 91 1.42 8.31 -11.87
N PHE A 92 1.93 8.00 -10.68
CA PHE A 92 3.25 8.44 -10.24
C PHE A 92 4.36 7.48 -10.69
N PHE A 93 4.21 6.18 -10.46
CA PHE A 93 5.16 5.16 -10.87
C PHE A 93 4.53 4.23 -11.90
N GLU A 94 5.34 3.80 -12.87
CA GLU A 94 4.87 2.85 -13.86
C GLU A 94 4.48 1.53 -13.16
N PRO A 95 3.34 0.93 -13.52
CA PRO A 95 2.95 -0.37 -13.01
C PRO A 95 3.98 -1.43 -13.44
N VAL A 96 4.18 -2.44 -12.60
CA VAL A 96 5.03 -3.58 -12.96
C VAL A 96 4.23 -4.52 -13.85
N ARG A 97 4.68 -4.70 -15.09
CA ARG A 97 4.17 -5.74 -15.99
C ARG A 97 4.94 -7.02 -15.70
N PHE A 98 4.27 -8.03 -15.17
CA PHE A 98 4.87 -9.31 -14.85
C PHE A 98 4.24 -10.40 -15.71
N GLU A 99 5.02 -11.00 -16.62
CA GLU A 99 4.57 -12.17 -17.39
C GLU A 99 4.72 -13.43 -16.54
N ASN A 100 3.60 -14.10 -16.27
CA ASN A 100 3.59 -15.36 -15.56
C ASN A 100 4.31 -16.43 -16.41
N PRO A 101 5.43 -17.00 -15.94
CA PRO A 101 6.25 -17.90 -16.74
C PRO A 101 5.55 -19.23 -17.05
N ARG A 102 4.50 -19.60 -16.29
CA ARG A 102 3.75 -20.84 -16.47
C ARG A 102 2.57 -20.68 -17.42
N THR A 103 1.84 -19.56 -17.32
CA THR A 103 0.59 -19.35 -18.09
C THR A 103 0.78 -18.40 -19.27
N ARG A 104 1.88 -17.63 -19.31
CA ARG A 104 2.13 -16.51 -20.23
C ARG A 104 1.15 -15.35 -20.09
N GLU A 105 0.33 -15.34 -19.05
CA GLU A 105 -0.56 -14.22 -18.74
C GLU A 105 0.25 -13.04 -18.18
N THR A 106 -0.09 -11.81 -18.56
CA THR A 106 0.58 -10.60 -18.06
C THR A 106 -0.23 -9.97 -16.93
N HIS A 107 0.35 -9.94 -15.74
CA HIS A 107 -0.18 -9.25 -14.57
C HIS A 107 0.28 -7.80 -14.55
N LEU A 108 -0.63 -6.88 -14.27
CA LEU A 108 -0.35 -5.46 -14.10
C LEU A 108 -0.43 -5.12 -12.61
N LEU A 109 0.74 -5.00 -11.99
CA LEU A 109 0.89 -4.90 -10.55
C LEU A 109 1.15 -3.45 -10.14
N VAL A 110 0.36 -2.98 -9.17
CA VAL A 110 0.39 -1.62 -8.64
C VAL A 110 0.41 -1.62 -7.12
N ASP A 111 0.54 -0.43 -6.55
CA ASP A 111 0.58 -0.19 -5.12
C ASP A 111 -0.53 -0.91 -4.35
N GLY A 112 -0.14 -1.57 -3.25
CA GLY A 112 -1.03 -2.34 -2.40
C GLY A 112 -2.09 -1.50 -1.68
N GLY A 113 -1.79 -0.22 -1.49
CA GLY A 113 -2.66 0.77 -0.88
C GLY A 113 -3.91 1.12 -1.66
N MET A 114 -3.93 0.83 -2.97
CA MET A 114 -5.15 0.96 -3.77
C MET A 114 -6.28 0.04 -3.30
N LEU A 115 -5.96 -1.15 -2.82
CA LEU A 115 -6.94 -2.18 -2.45
C LEU A 115 -6.91 -2.50 -0.94
N SER A 116 -5.80 -2.25 -0.24
CA SER A 116 -5.69 -2.41 1.21
C SER A 116 -4.58 -1.54 1.83
N ASN A 117 -4.94 -0.33 2.28
CA ASN A 117 -3.99 0.64 2.85
C ASN A 117 -3.44 0.27 4.24
N PHE A 118 -4.11 -0.59 5.02
CA PHE A 118 -3.66 -0.87 6.40
C PHE A 118 -3.84 -2.34 6.81
N PRO A 119 -2.97 -3.24 6.33
CA PRO A 119 -3.15 -4.67 6.46
C PRO A 119 -2.58 -5.25 7.77
N VAL A 120 -2.82 -4.59 8.91
CA VAL A 120 -2.37 -5.07 10.23
C VAL A 120 -2.91 -6.48 10.56
N TRP A 121 -3.99 -6.90 9.90
CA TRP A 121 -4.55 -8.24 9.99
C TRP A 121 -3.64 -9.35 9.44
N LEU A 122 -2.60 -9.03 8.65
CA LEU A 122 -1.70 -10.05 8.08
C LEU A 122 -0.99 -10.91 9.13
N PHE A 123 -0.71 -10.32 10.30
CA PHE A 123 -0.02 -10.97 11.40
C PHE A 123 -0.96 -11.45 12.50
N ASP A 124 -2.28 -11.43 12.24
CA ASP A 124 -3.25 -11.98 13.17
C ASP A 124 -3.31 -13.49 13.10
N ARG A 125 -3.34 -14.13 14.26
CA ARG A 125 -3.68 -15.54 14.37
C ARG A 125 -5.12 -15.78 13.92
N THR A 126 -5.31 -16.78 13.07
CA THR A 126 -6.63 -17.18 12.56
C THR A 126 -7.11 -18.50 13.14
N ASP A 127 -6.28 -19.17 13.93
CA ASP A 127 -6.56 -20.45 14.58
C ASP A 127 -7.29 -20.31 15.92
N GLY A 128 -7.65 -19.08 16.33
CA GLY A 128 -8.36 -18.79 17.57
C GLY A 128 -7.48 -18.77 18.81
N GLU A 129 -6.20 -19.14 18.68
CA GLU A 129 -5.23 -19.09 19.76
C GLU A 129 -4.78 -17.66 20.06
N GLN A 130 -4.34 -17.43 21.30
CA GLN A 130 -3.77 -16.14 21.68
C GLN A 130 -2.43 -15.93 20.98
N PRO A 131 -2.18 -14.71 20.44
CA PRO A 131 -0.89 -14.39 19.86
C PRO A 131 0.18 -14.31 20.98
N ALA A 132 1.36 -14.87 20.72
CA ALA A 132 2.47 -14.82 21.68
C ALA A 132 3.10 -13.42 21.79
N ARG A 133 2.80 -12.52 20.85
CA ARG A 133 3.33 -11.16 20.76
C ARG A 133 2.24 -10.22 20.21
N PRO A 134 2.23 -8.94 20.59
CA PRO A 134 1.34 -7.96 19.99
C PRO A 134 1.72 -7.69 18.53
N THR A 135 0.70 -7.39 17.72
CA THR A 135 0.88 -6.82 16.38
C THR A 135 0.62 -5.33 16.47
N PHE A 136 1.60 -4.51 16.10
CA PHE A 136 1.43 -3.06 16.02
C PHE A 136 1.25 -2.62 14.57
N GLY A 137 0.31 -1.72 14.35
CA GLY A 137 0.18 -1.03 13.07
C GLY A 137 0.70 0.41 13.18
N LEU A 138 1.45 0.87 12.18
CA LEU A 138 1.94 2.25 12.10
C LEU A 138 1.10 2.97 11.04
N LEU A 139 0.22 3.88 11.46
CA LEU A 139 -0.69 4.58 10.56
C LEU A 139 -0.27 6.04 10.46
N LEU A 140 0.07 6.49 9.25
CA LEU A 140 0.31 7.91 9.00
C LEU A 140 -1.04 8.62 8.98
N VAL A 141 -1.23 9.63 9.83
CA VAL A 141 -2.48 10.37 9.95
C VAL A 141 -2.23 11.86 9.76
N GLU A 142 -3.18 12.54 9.15
CA GLU A 142 -3.20 14.00 9.18
C GLU A 142 -3.76 14.47 10.53
N PRO A 143 -3.09 15.42 11.21
CA PRO A 143 -3.47 15.81 12.56
C PRO A 143 -4.85 16.48 12.71
N GLU A 144 -5.60 16.81 11.65
CA GLU A 144 -7.02 17.25 11.72
C GLU A 144 -7.63 17.44 10.31
N PRO A 145 -8.82 16.89 9.99
CA PRO A 145 -9.58 17.29 8.80
C PRO A 145 -10.46 18.49 9.09
N SER A 146 -9.85 19.62 9.43
CA SER A 146 -10.56 20.91 9.55
C SER A 146 -10.92 21.53 8.19
N VAL A 147 -10.67 20.81 7.09
CA VAL A 147 -10.97 21.26 5.74
C VAL A 147 -11.65 20.11 4.99
N PRO A 148 -12.91 20.25 4.55
CA PRO A 148 -13.56 19.29 3.66
C PRO A 148 -12.67 18.99 2.45
N VAL A 149 -12.73 17.76 1.92
CA VAL A 149 -11.90 17.34 0.76
C VAL A 149 -12.01 18.33 -0.41
N GLY A 150 -13.19 18.93 -0.61
CA GLY A 150 -13.43 19.95 -1.64
C GLY A 150 -12.69 21.27 -1.43
N ASP A 151 -12.27 21.59 -0.20
CA ASP A 151 -11.54 22.81 0.16
C ASP A 151 -10.01 22.55 0.30
N ARG A 152 -9.60 21.28 0.44
CA ARG A 152 -8.19 20.83 0.47
C ARG A 152 -7.59 20.63 -0.90
N LEU A 153 -8.42 20.15 -1.83
CA LEU A 153 -8.14 20.29 -3.25
C LEU A 153 -8.16 21.79 -3.51
N ALA A 154 -6.98 22.43 -3.54
CA ALA A 154 -6.87 23.79 -4.04
C ALA A 154 -7.75 23.87 -5.29
N PRO A 155 -8.73 24.80 -5.37
CA PRO A 155 -9.69 24.83 -6.46
C PRO A 155 -8.87 24.69 -7.71
N SER A 156 -9.05 23.55 -8.40
CA SER A 156 -8.17 23.15 -9.49
C SER A 156 -8.02 24.39 -10.33
N ARG A 157 -6.84 25.01 -10.32
CA ARG A 157 -6.53 26.07 -11.26
C ARG A 157 -6.51 25.32 -12.58
N MET A 158 -7.69 25.09 -13.16
CA MET A 158 -7.88 24.61 -14.51
C MET A 158 -7.40 25.74 -15.41
N ILE A 159 -6.08 25.91 -15.42
CA ILE A 159 -5.38 26.81 -16.30
C ILE A 159 -4.84 25.92 -17.41
N GLY A 160 -5.75 25.54 -18.32
CA GLY A 160 -5.36 25.01 -19.62
C GLY A 160 -6.14 23.79 -20.11
N ARG A 161 -6.32 23.75 -21.42
CA ARG A 161 -6.64 22.54 -22.19
C ARG A 161 -5.33 21.86 -22.58
N GLY A 162 -5.20 20.55 -22.40
CA GLY A 162 -4.04 19.78 -22.87
C GLY A 162 -3.65 18.59 -21.99
N PRO A 163 -2.63 17.82 -22.37
CA PRO A 163 -2.24 16.57 -21.70
C PRO A 163 -1.89 16.73 -20.20
N ARG A 164 -1.31 17.86 -19.81
CA ARG A 164 -0.96 18.15 -18.40
C ARG A 164 -2.20 18.23 -17.49
N ALA A 165 -3.28 18.87 -17.96
CA ALA A 165 -4.51 18.98 -17.19
C ALA A 165 -5.20 17.61 -16.97
N VAL A 166 -5.09 16.70 -17.94
CA VAL A 166 -5.59 15.32 -17.82
C VAL A 166 -4.77 14.55 -16.78
N ILE A 167 -3.44 14.70 -16.80
CA ILE A 167 -2.54 14.08 -15.82
C ILE A 167 -2.83 14.60 -14.41
N ASP A 168 -2.98 15.91 -14.24
CA ASP A 168 -3.26 16.51 -12.93
C ASP A 168 -4.64 16.07 -12.38
N TYR A 169 -5.63 15.91 -13.26
CA TYR A 169 -6.93 15.34 -12.90
C TYR A 169 -6.83 13.86 -12.48
N LEU A 170 -6.08 13.03 -13.22
CA LEU A 170 -5.87 11.63 -12.88
C LEU A 170 -5.10 11.47 -11.56
N LYS A 171 -4.12 12.34 -11.28
CA LYS A 171 -3.44 12.40 -9.97
C LYS A 171 -4.42 12.71 -8.85
N ALA A 172 -5.24 13.74 -8.99
CA ALA A 172 -6.21 14.12 -7.98
C ALA A 172 -7.22 12.99 -7.71
N LEU A 173 -7.64 12.26 -8.75
CA LEU A 173 -8.49 11.07 -8.60
C LEU A 173 -7.77 9.93 -7.85
N ALA A 174 -6.52 9.63 -8.22
CA ALA A 174 -5.72 8.60 -7.54
C ALA A 174 -5.51 8.95 -6.06
N GLU A 175 -5.14 10.20 -5.76
CA GLU A 175 -5.00 10.73 -4.40
C GLU A 175 -6.31 10.60 -3.61
N THR A 176 -7.45 10.95 -4.22
CA THR A 176 -8.77 10.81 -3.58
C THR A 176 -9.11 9.36 -3.25
N VAL A 177 -8.82 8.41 -4.15
CA VAL A 177 -9.08 6.98 -3.90
C VAL A 177 -8.18 6.45 -2.79
N MET A 178 -6.89 6.84 -2.78
CA MET A 178 -5.96 6.46 -1.71
C MET A 178 -6.40 7.05 -0.36
N GLU A 179 -6.81 8.32 -0.30
CA GLU A 179 -7.29 8.97 0.93
C GLU A 179 -8.65 8.39 1.39
N ALA A 180 -9.53 8.02 0.46
CA ALA A 180 -10.81 7.38 0.79
C ALA A 180 -10.62 5.99 1.42
N HIS A 181 -9.63 5.22 0.97
CA HIS A 181 -9.26 3.95 1.59
C HIS A 181 -8.57 4.12 2.94
N ASP A 182 -7.85 5.23 3.17
CA ASP A 182 -7.28 5.58 4.48
C ASP A 182 -8.35 5.82 5.55
N ARG A 183 -9.54 6.29 5.15
CA ARG A 183 -10.67 6.62 6.06
C ARG A 183 -11.65 5.48 6.33
N GLN A 184 -11.45 4.27 5.81
CA GLN A 184 -12.32 3.14 6.15
C GLN A 184 -12.05 2.64 7.57
N TYR A 185 -12.79 3.22 8.52
CA TYR A 185 -13.08 2.75 9.89
C TYR A 185 -12.13 1.64 10.39
N VAL A 186 -11.04 2.07 11.01
CA VAL A 186 -10.23 1.21 11.87
C VAL A 186 -11.13 0.73 13.03
N GLU A 187 -11.60 -0.51 12.97
CA GLU A 187 -12.34 -1.16 14.07
C GLU A 187 -11.64 -0.91 15.41
N GLN A 188 -12.36 -0.74 16.52
CA GLN A 188 -11.78 -0.40 17.82
C GLN A 188 -10.61 -1.32 18.24
N ALA A 189 -10.68 -2.62 17.91
CA ALA A 189 -9.61 -3.59 18.17
C ALA A 189 -8.36 -3.38 17.31
N THR A 190 -8.54 -2.87 16.09
CA THR A 190 -7.45 -2.49 15.19
C THR A 190 -6.84 -1.17 15.64
N PHE A 191 -7.67 -0.22 16.07
CA PHE A 191 -7.23 1.08 16.54
C PHE A 191 -6.43 0.95 17.84
N ALA A 192 -6.87 0.07 18.75
CA ALA A 192 -6.19 -0.16 20.02
C ALA A 192 -4.69 -0.43 19.82
N ARG A 193 -4.32 -1.25 18.83
CA ARG A 193 -2.91 -1.60 18.53
C ARG A 193 -2.27 -0.77 17.41
N THR A 194 -2.89 0.35 17.05
CA THR A 194 -2.39 1.24 15.99
C THR A 194 -1.74 2.46 16.62
N ILE A 195 -0.55 2.78 16.13
CA ILE A 195 0.21 3.97 16.49
C ILE A 195 -0.09 5.01 15.39
N PRO A 196 -0.96 6.00 15.66
CA PRO A 196 -1.18 7.10 14.73
C PRO A 196 0.04 8.03 14.73
N ILE A 197 0.58 8.32 13.55
CA ILE A 197 1.77 9.15 13.34
C ILE A 197 1.36 10.41 12.57
N PRO A 198 1.37 11.59 13.21
CA PRO A 198 1.08 12.84 12.53
C PRO A 198 2.04 13.12 11.37
N THR A 199 1.51 13.36 10.18
CA THR A 199 2.30 13.67 8.96
C THR A 199 2.74 15.14 8.87
N LEU A 200 2.30 15.99 9.80
CA LEU A 200 2.67 17.42 9.85
C LEU A 200 2.35 18.19 8.55
N GLY A 201 1.30 17.77 7.84
CA GLY A 201 0.87 18.39 6.58
C GLY A 201 1.72 17.99 5.36
N ILE A 202 2.62 17.01 5.50
CA ILE A 202 3.35 16.40 4.38
C ILE A 202 2.41 15.46 3.62
N ARG A 203 2.32 15.63 2.30
CA ARG A 203 1.50 14.75 1.44
C ARG A 203 2.25 13.48 1.04
N THR A 204 1.50 12.42 0.75
CA THR A 204 2.03 11.13 0.27
C THR A 204 2.93 11.24 -0.96
N THR A 205 2.65 12.21 -1.83
CA THR A 205 3.30 12.39 -3.14
C THR A 205 4.28 13.57 -3.16
N GLU A 206 4.66 14.09 -1.99
CA GLU A 206 5.62 15.19 -1.83
C GLU A 206 7.06 14.65 -1.85
N PHE A 207 7.58 14.36 -3.05
CA PHE A 207 8.89 13.73 -3.24
C PHE A 207 10.08 14.71 -3.13
N ASP A 208 9.83 16.02 -3.04
CA ASP A 208 10.83 17.09 -2.96
C ASP A 208 10.99 17.67 -1.54
N LEU A 209 10.82 16.82 -0.52
CA LEU A 209 11.01 17.18 0.88
C LEU A 209 12.45 17.59 1.18
N ASP A 210 12.62 18.73 1.84
CA ASP A 210 13.90 19.11 2.40
C ASP A 210 14.27 18.22 3.60
N ARG A 211 15.57 18.18 3.90
CA ARG A 211 16.10 17.34 4.98
C ARG A 211 15.54 17.69 6.35
N GLY A 212 15.21 18.96 6.61
CA GLY A 212 14.63 19.40 7.88
C GLY A 212 13.25 18.77 8.07
N ARG A 213 12.37 18.91 7.07
CA ARG A 213 11.02 18.32 7.12
C ARG A 213 11.03 16.79 7.17
N ALA A 214 11.97 16.15 6.48
CA ALA A 214 12.15 14.70 6.59
C ALA A 214 12.52 14.27 8.02
N LEU A 215 13.37 15.03 8.72
CA LEU A 215 13.71 14.79 10.12
C LEU A 215 12.52 15.06 11.04
N ASP A 216 11.73 16.10 10.79
CA ASP A 216 10.53 16.40 11.57
C ASP A 216 9.50 15.26 11.50
N LEU A 217 9.31 14.67 10.31
CA LEU A 217 8.45 13.50 10.11
C LEU A 217 8.99 12.26 10.83
N TYR A 218 10.30 12.02 10.76
CA TYR A 218 10.97 10.95 11.48
C TYR A 218 10.78 11.08 13.00
N ASP A 219 10.99 12.28 13.55
CA ASP A 219 10.82 12.55 14.97
C ASP A 219 9.35 12.50 15.40
N SER A 220 8.41 12.85 14.52
CA SER A 220 6.98 12.64 14.73
C SER A 220 6.66 11.16 14.96
N GLY A 221 7.16 10.28 14.10
CA GLY A 221 7.02 8.83 14.26
C GLY A 221 7.65 8.31 15.56
N ARG A 222 8.85 8.80 15.92
CA ARG A 222 9.50 8.41 17.18
C ARG A 222 8.70 8.80 18.41
N ARG A 223 8.18 10.03 18.47
CA ARG A 223 7.35 10.50 19.59
C ARG A 223 6.07 9.70 19.70
N ALA A 224 5.34 9.53 18.59
CA ALA A 224 4.10 8.76 18.55
C ALA A 224 4.31 7.31 19.05
N ALA A 225 5.37 6.64 18.58
CA ALA A 225 5.68 5.29 19.03
C ALA A 225 6.05 5.25 20.51
N ALA A 226 6.87 6.18 21.00
CA ALA A 226 7.25 6.23 22.42
C ALA A 226 6.03 6.46 23.34
N GLU A 227 5.17 7.42 23.00
CA GLU A 227 3.96 7.74 23.77
C GLU A 227 2.94 6.61 23.78
N PHE A 228 2.82 5.88 22.67
CA PHE A 228 1.96 4.72 22.56
C PHE A 228 2.50 3.58 23.42
N LEU A 229 3.77 3.21 23.23
CA LEU A 229 4.39 2.08 23.93
C LEU A 229 4.49 2.32 25.45
N ALA A 230 4.59 3.57 25.91
CA ALA A 230 4.57 3.91 27.32
C ALA A 230 3.23 3.63 28.01
N ARG A 231 2.13 3.55 27.25
CA ARG A 231 0.76 3.36 27.77
C ARG A 231 0.14 2.02 27.37
N TRP A 232 0.74 1.33 26.41
CA TRP A 232 0.19 0.10 25.86
C TRP A 232 0.40 -1.08 26.79
N ASP A 233 -0.68 -1.84 27.01
CA ASP A 233 -0.68 -3.07 27.83
C ASP A 233 -1.23 -4.23 26.98
N PHE A 234 -0.41 -5.27 26.84
CA PHE A 234 -0.75 -6.43 26.02
C PHE A 234 -1.80 -7.33 26.67
N ASP A 235 -1.75 -7.52 27.99
CA ASP A 235 -2.70 -8.37 28.71
C ASP A 235 -4.08 -7.71 28.72
N ALA A 236 -4.13 -6.39 28.91
CA ALA A 236 -5.35 -5.62 28.79
C ALA A 236 -5.96 -5.72 27.39
N TYR A 237 -5.13 -5.66 26.34
CA TYR A 237 -5.58 -5.84 24.95
C TYR A 237 -6.18 -7.23 24.72
N LEU A 238 -5.53 -8.30 25.17
CA LEU A 238 -6.03 -9.67 25.02
C LEU A 238 -7.38 -9.84 25.72
N ALA A 239 -7.51 -9.35 26.96
CA ALA A 239 -8.74 -9.41 27.73
C ALA A 239 -9.91 -8.68 27.04
N GLN A 240 -9.65 -7.51 26.46
CA GLN A 240 -10.70 -6.69 25.86
C GLN A 240 -11.11 -7.18 24.46
N TYR A 241 -10.16 -7.63 23.63
CA TYR A 241 -10.41 -7.82 22.19
C TYR A 241 -10.25 -9.24 21.67
N ARG A 242 -9.59 -10.16 22.40
CA ARG A 242 -9.36 -11.54 21.95
C ARG A 242 -10.24 -12.59 22.64
N GLY A 243 -10.98 -12.21 23.69
CA GLY A 243 -12.00 -13.06 24.32
C GLY A 243 -13.36 -13.13 23.59
N ARG A 244 -13.55 -12.38 22.49
CA ARG A 244 -14.79 -12.35 21.69
C ARG A 244 -14.46 -12.58 20.22
N THR A 245 -15.08 -13.57 19.59
CA THR A 245 -14.81 -14.03 18.22
C THR A 245 -14.94 -12.91 17.19
N HIS A 246 -13.82 -12.36 16.72
CA HIS A 246 -13.78 -11.41 15.59
C HIS A 246 -12.97 -12.02 14.45
N SER A 247 -13.65 -12.69 13.51
CA SER A 247 -13.02 -13.26 12.32
C SER A 247 -13.04 -12.24 11.17
N ARG A 248 -12.09 -11.31 11.18
CA ARG A 248 -11.92 -10.31 10.11
C ARG A 248 -11.52 -10.92 8.76
N ARG A 249 -10.88 -12.10 8.79
CA ARG A 249 -10.56 -12.86 7.56
C ARG A 249 -11.81 -13.26 6.80
N ALA A 250 -12.87 -13.65 7.51
CA ALA A 250 -14.14 -14.00 6.88
C ALA A 250 -14.82 -12.78 6.26
N SER A 251 -14.80 -11.61 6.91
CA SER A 251 -15.42 -10.39 6.39
C SER A 251 -14.64 -9.76 5.22
N VAL A 252 -13.30 -9.73 5.27
CA VAL A 252 -12.48 -9.22 4.16
C VAL A 252 -12.53 -10.18 2.96
N ALA A 253 -12.40 -11.49 3.18
CA ALA A 253 -12.54 -12.48 2.11
C ALA A 253 -13.96 -12.61 1.57
N ALA A 254 -14.99 -12.24 2.35
CA ALA A 254 -16.38 -12.15 1.89
C ALA A 254 -16.69 -10.83 1.18
N ALA A 255 -16.10 -9.70 1.59
CA ALA A 255 -16.23 -8.42 0.88
C ALA A 255 -15.60 -8.51 -0.52
N LEU A 256 -14.41 -9.10 -0.61
CA LEU A 256 -13.73 -9.36 -1.89
C LEU A 256 -14.47 -10.39 -2.77
N ARG A 257 -15.25 -11.31 -2.18
CA ARG A 257 -16.10 -12.27 -2.93
C ARG A 257 -17.51 -11.75 -3.23
N GLY A 258 -18.04 -10.84 -2.41
CA GLY A 258 -19.40 -10.32 -2.47
C GLY A 258 -19.63 -9.38 -3.66
N ASP A 259 -18.62 -8.60 -4.03
CA ASP A 259 -18.65 -7.75 -5.23
C ASP A 259 -18.79 -8.55 -6.54
N ASN A 260 -18.32 -9.80 -6.55
CA ASN A 260 -18.50 -10.71 -7.70
C ASN A 260 -19.93 -11.28 -7.78
N ALA A 261 -20.60 -11.51 -6.65
CA ALA A 261 -21.94 -12.10 -6.63
C ALA A 261 -23.06 -11.07 -6.88
N ALA A 262 -22.85 -9.80 -6.49
CA ALA A 262 -23.82 -8.73 -6.73
C ALA A 262 -23.83 -8.29 -8.22
N ARG A 263 -22.68 -8.32 -8.90
CA ARG A 263 -22.57 -7.97 -10.33
C ARG A 263 -23.04 -9.09 -11.27
N ALA A 264 -22.91 -10.35 -10.88
CA ALA A 264 -23.41 -11.49 -11.65
C ALA A 264 -24.94 -11.64 -11.63
N ARG A 265 -25.66 -10.93 -10.73
CA ARG A 265 -27.13 -10.97 -10.64
C ARG A 265 -27.85 -9.76 -11.25
N GLY A 266 -27.11 -8.79 -11.78
CA GLY A 266 -27.67 -7.64 -12.49
C GLY A 266 -27.73 -7.89 -14.00
N LEU A 267 -28.66 -8.73 -14.45
CA LEU A 267 -29.13 -8.73 -15.83
C LEU A 267 -30.21 -7.65 -15.96
N TRP A 268 -30.06 -6.83 -17.02
CA TRP A 268 -30.88 -5.71 -17.50
C TRP A 268 -30.63 -4.33 -16.87
#